data_AF-A0A2W1KTG7-F1
#
_entry.id   AF-A0A2W1KTG7-F1
#
_cell.length_a   1.000
_cell.length_b   1.000
_cell.length_c   1.000
_cell.angle_alpha   90.00
_cell.angle_beta   90.00
_cell.angle_gamma   90.00
#
_symmetry.space_group_name_H-M   'P 1'
#
loop_
_entity.id
_entity.type
_entity.pdbx_description
1 polymer ?
#
loop_
_entity_poly.entity_id
_entity_poly.type
_entity_poly.pdbx_seq_one_letter_code
_entity_poly.pdbx_strand_id
1 'polypeptide(L)' 'MHSAYKPISCELHSALELAAMRRRPARLHMTDGSWQDGIILDVWTEQGREWLCLRRLDGDVEIDLTHIQQVQENTAS' A
#
# COMPACT_ATOMS: atom_id res chain seq x y z
N MET A 1 -17.38 19.52 -8.64
CA MET A 1 -16.28 19.80 -7.69
C MET A 1 -15.26 18.70 -7.85
N HIS A 2 -14.15 18.97 -8.53
CA HIS A 2 -13.09 17.99 -8.74
C HIS A 2 -12.41 17.76 -7.39
N SER A 3 -12.63 16.58 -6.80
CA SER A 3 -11.80 16.15 -5.68
C SER A 3 -10.37 16.08 -6.21
N ALA A 4 -9.55 17.05 -5.83
CA ALA A 4 -8.16 17.12 -6.27
C ALA A 4 -7.46 15.88 -5.69
N TYR A 5 -7.24 14.89 -6.56
CA TYR A 5 -6.42 13.73 -6.23
C TYR A 5 -5.11 14.24 -5.63
N LYS A 6 -4.84 13.87 -4.37
CA LYS A 6 -3.54 14.11 -3.75
C LYS A 6 -2.74 12.83 -3.94
N PRO A 7 -1.71 12.83 -4.81
CA PRO A 7 -0.81 11.70 -4.89
C PRO A 7 -0.19 11.47 -3.52
N ILE A 8 0.09 10.21 -3.20
CA ILE A 8 0.84 9.90 -1.99
C ILE A 8 2.24 10.48 -2.09
N SER A 9 2.91 10.70 -0.95
CA SER A 9 4.29 11.18 -0.97
C SER A 9 5.17 10.23 -1.78
N CYS A 10 6.09 10.76 -2.59
CA CYS A 10 7.02 9.94 -3.37
C CYS A 10 7.79 8.93 -2.50
N GLU A 11 8.10 9.29 -1.25
CA GLU A 11 8.75 8.40 -0.29
C GLU A 11 7.91 7.16 0.04
N LEU A 12 6.62 7.35 0.36
CA LEU A 12 5.68 6.25 0.57
C LEU A 12 5.52 5.41 -0.69
N HIS A 13 5.39 6.03 -1.86
CA HIS A 13 5.25 5.30 -3.13
C HIS A 13 6.46 4.39 -3.37
N SER A 14 7.68 4.95 -3.30
CA SER A 14 8.91 4.18 -3.49
C SER A 14 9.10 3.07 -2.45
N ALA A 15 8.67 3.28 -1.21
CA ALA A 15 8.71 2.24 -0.18
C ALA A 15 7.75 1.08 -0.51
N LEU A 16 6.55 1.38 -0.99
CA LEU A 16 5.56 0.38 -1.40
C LEU A 16 6.00 -0.38 -2.65
N GLU A 17 6.52 0.31 -3.67
CA GLU A 17 7.10 -0.32 -4.86
C GLU A 17 8.24 -1.27 -4.48
N LEU A 18 9.14 -0.84 -3.61
CA LEU A 18 10.25 -1.68 -3.15
C LEU A 18 9.77 -2.92 -2.40
N ALA A 19 8.75 -2.77 -1.55
CA ALA A 19 8.15 -3.88 -0.83
C ALA A 19 7.46 -4.87 -1.79
N ALA A 20 6.76 -4.37 -2.82
CA ALA A 20 6.17 -5.17 -3.88
C ALA A 20 7.23 -5.95 -4.68
N MET A 21 8.29 -5.28 -5.12
CA MET A 21 9.41 -5.89 -5.84
C MET A 21 10.06 -7.03 -5.03
N ARG A 22 10.18 -6.85 -3.71
CA ARG A 22 10.77 -7.84 -2.81
C ARG A 22 9.79 -8.91 -2.33
N ARG A 23 8.48 -8.73 -2.56
CA ARG A 23 7.38 -9.57 -2.03
C ARG A 23 7.56 -9.87 -0.54
N ARG A 24 7.93 -8.85 0.23
CA ARG A 24 8.18 -8.99 1.67
C ARG A 24 6.89 -8.82 2.47
N PRO A 25 6.78 -9.48 3.64
CA PRO A 25 5.76 -9.15 4.61
C PRO A 25 5.85 -7.68 5.00
N ALA A 26 4.72 -6.99 4.97
CA ALA A 26 4.61 -5.59 5.31
C ALA A 26 3.35 -5.36 6.16
N ARG A 27 3.40 -4.28 6.93
CA ARG A 27 2.29 -3.79 7.72
C ARG A 27 1.91 -2.40 7.24
N LEU A 28 0.65 -2.23 6.84
CA LEU A 28 0.12 -0.96 6.35
C LEU A 28 -0.69 -0.29 7.46
N HIS A 29 -0.33 0.95 7.77
CA HIS A 29 -1.15 1.81 8.63
C HIS A 29 -2.14 2.57 7.75
N MET A 30 -3.42 2.36 8.01
CA MET A 30 -4.51 2.94 7.23
C MET A 30 -4.93 4.30 7.80
N THR A 31 -5.56 5.12 6.96
CA THR A 31 -6.06 6.46 7.36
C THR A 31 -7.16 6.42 8.42
N ASP A 32 -7.87 5.30 8.55
CA ASP A 32 -8.85 5.05 9.62
C ASP A 32 -8.20 4.61 10.95
N GLY A 33 -6.87 4.53 11.00
CA GLY A 33 -6.10 4.09 12.16
C GLY A 33 -5.96 2.58 12.30
N SER A 34 -6.54 1.80 11.38
CA SER A 34 -6.38 0.34 11.36
C SER A 34 -5.01 -0.08 10.82
N TRP A 35 -4.61 -1.31 11.15
CA TRP A 35 -3.41 -1.94 10.61
C TRP A 35 -3.79 -3.15 9.76
N GLN A 36 -3.16 -3.28 8.59
CA GLN A 36 -3.31 -4.41 7.70
C GLN A 36 -1.96 -5.11 7.53
N ASP A 37 -1.90 -6.38 7.90
CA ASP A 37 -0.74 -7.25 7.73
C ASP A 37 -0.89 -8.07 6.44
N GLY A 38 0.17 -8.17 5.63
CA GLY A 38 0.15 -9.00 4.42
C GLY A 38 1.44 -8.92 3.61
N ILE A 39 1.40 -9.45 2.39
CA ILE A 39 2.48 -9.34 1.40
C ILE A 39 2.03 -8.43 0.28
N ILE A 40 2.78 -7.37 0.01
CA ILE A 40 2.50 -6.49 -1.12
C ILE A 40 2.89 -7.25 -2.40
N LEU A 41 1.92 -7.47 -3.28
CA LEU A 41 2.12 -8.18 -4.53
C LEU A 41 2.49 -7.24 -5.68
N ASP A 42 1.81 -6.10 -5.75
CA ASP A 42 1.97 -5.13 -6.83
C ASP A 42 1.47 -3.74 -6.40
N VAL A 43 1.96 -2.71 -7.10
CA VAL A 43 1.54 -1.31 -7.00
C VAL A 43 1.35 -0.78 -8.41
N TRP A 44 0.19 -0.25 -8.73
CA TRP A 44 -0.10 0.26 -10.07
C TRP A 44 -0.90 1.55 -10.04
N THR A 45 -0.90 2.26 -11.17
CA THR A 45 -1.75 3.44 -11.38
C THR A 45 -2.84 3.13 -12.39
N GLU A 46 -4.09 3.37 -12.03
CA GLU A 46 -5.24 3.24 -12.92
C GLU A 46 -6.13 4.50 -12.82
N GLN A 47 -6.47 5.09 -13.99
CA GLN A 47 -7.31 6.29 -14.09
C GLN A 47 -6.84 7.48 -13.22
N GLY A 48 -5.52 7.63 -13.08
CA GLY A 48 -4.92 8.69 -12.27
C GLY A 48 -5.00 8.46 -10.76
N ARG A 49 -5.31 7.24 -10.33
CA ARG A 49 -5.26 6.80 -8.93
C ARG A 49 -4.26 5.69 -8.76
N GLU A 50 -3.59 5.69 -7.62
CA GLU A 50 -2.60 4.68 -7.28
C GLU A 50 -3.23 3.61 -6.37
N TRP A 51 -2.95 2.35 -6.67
CA TRP A 51 -3.51 1.17 -6.04
C TRP A 51 -2.41 0.20 -5.62
N LEU A 52 -2.73 -0.65 -4.66
CA LEU A 52 -1.87 -1.72 -4.17
C LEU A 52 -2.67 -3.01 -3.99
N CYS A 53 -2.06 -4.14 -4.35
CA CYS A 53 -2.62 -5.47 -4.08
C CYS A 53 -1.89 -6.08 -2.88
N LEU A 54 -2.63 -6.33 -1.80
CA LEU A 54 -2.14 -6.94 -0.57
C LEU A 54 -2.66 -8.38 -0.47
N ARG A 55 -1.74 -9.34 -0.42
CA ARG A 55 -2.08 -10.73 -0.07
C ARG A 55 -2.17 -10.88 1.43
N ARG A 56 -3.36 -11.17 1.93
CA ARG A 56 -3.67 -11.47 3.33
C ARG A 56 -3.93 -12.98 3.49
N LEU A 57 -4.16 -13.42 4.72
CA LEU A 57 -4.48 -14.82 5.02
C LEU A 57 -5.84 -15.26 4.45
N ASP A 58 -6.78 -14.32 4.36
CA ASP A 58 -8.16 -14.53 3.90
C ASP A 58 -8.34 -14.26 2.41
N GLY A 59 -7.31 -13.76 1.71
CA GLY A 59 -7.32 -13.52 0.27
C GLY A 59 -6.53 -12.29 -0.14
N ASP A 60 -6.58 -11.99 -1.43
CA ASP A 60 -5.96 -10.80 -2.01
C ASP A 60 -6.96 -9.63 -1.95
N VAL A 61 -6.50 -8.46 -1.54
CA VAL A 61 -7.31 -7.23 -1.47
C VAL A 61 -6.62 -6.09 -2.19
N GLU A 62 -7.41 -5.29 -2.88
CA GLU A 62 -6.94 -4.07 -3.54
C GLU A 62 -7.21 -2.86 -2.66
N ILE A 63 -6.21 -2.01 -2.47
CA ILE A 63 -6.23 -0.87 -1.57
C ILE A 63 -5.84 0.39 -2.35
N ASP A 64 -6.69 1.41 -2.30
CA ASP A 64 -6.37 2.76 -2.79
C ASP A 64 -5.24 3.34 -1.92
N LEU A 65 -4.12 3.75 -2.52
CA LEU A 65 -2.95 4.23 -1.78
C LEU A 65 -3.27 5.49 -0.97
N THR A 66 -4.29 6.26 -1.33
CA THR A 66 -4.72 7.43 -0.54
C THR A 66 -5.26 7.04 0.83
N HIS A 67 -5.61 5.77 1.04
CA HIS A 67 -6.03 5.24 2.33
C HIS A 67 -4.87 4.73 3.17
N ILE A 68 -3.62 4.74 2.67
CA ILE A 68 -2.44 4.29 3.40
C ILE A 68 -1.67 5.52 3.92
N GLN A 69 -1.44 5.56 5.22
CA GLN A 69 -0.61 6.58 5.84
C GLN A 69 0.86 6.18 5.87
N GLN A 70 1.15 4.91 6.18
CA GLN A 70 2.52 4.42 6.39
C GLN A 70 2.63 2.94 6.04
N VAL A 71 3.84 2.53 5.63
CA VAL A 71 4.22 1.13 5.48
C VAL A 71 5.38 0.82 6.43
N GLN A 72 5.32 -0.34 7.09
CA GLN A 72 6.41 -0.89 7.88
C GLN A 72 6.80 -2.25 7.28
N GLU A 73 8.08 -2.41 6.92
CA GLU A 73 8.60 -3.73 6.56
C GLU A 73 8.63 -4.60 7.81
N ASN A 74 8.01 -5.78 7.75
CA ASN A 74 8.10 -6.74 8.84
C ASN A 74 9.39 -7.54 8.63
N THR A 75 10.52 -7.02 9.11
CA THR A 75 11.75 -7.80 9.20
C THR A 75 11.56 -8.87 10.25
N ALA A 76 11.13 -10.07 9.83
CA ALA A 76 11.30 -11.27 10.64
C ALA A 76 12.77 -11.33 11.05
N SER A 77 13.02 -11.10 12.35
CA SER A 77 14.34 -11.23 12.98
C SER A 77 14.68 -12.69 13.20
#